data_AF-A0A413RCU1-F1
#
_entry.id   AF-A0A413RCU1-F1
#
_cell.length_a   1.000
_cell.length_b   1.000
_cell.length_c   1.000
_cell.angle_alpha   90.00
_cell.angle_beta   90.00
_cell.angle_gamma   90.00
#
_symmetry.space_group_name_H-M   'P 1'
#
loop_
_entity.id
_entity.type
_entity.pdbx_description
1 polymer ?
#
loop_
_entity_poly.entity_id
_entity_poly.type
_entity_poly.pdbx_seq_one_letter_code
_entity_poly.pdbx_strand_id
1 'polypeptide(L)' 'MMNSARRRAVLRDYGLDHPLSEEELVERLVDVELRLSRLEALVSGKNHPVNGPRRPQSRGVA' A
#
# COMPACT_ATOMS: atom_id res chain seq x y z
N MET A 1 8.51 23.36 11.48
CA MET A 1 9.74 22.87 10.80
C MET A 1 10.35 21.76 11.66
N MET A 2 10.67 20.60 11.10
CA MET A 2 11.16 19.47 11.91
C MET A 2 12.62 19.70 12.33
N ASN A 3 12.92 19.50 13.62
CA ASN A 3 14.28 19.66 14.16
C ASN A 3 15.26 18.63 13.56
N SER A 4 16.50 19.05 13.30
CA SER A 4 17.54 18.24 12.66
C SER A 4 17.88 16.94 13.41
N ALA A 5 17.81 16.95 14.75
CA ALA A 5 18.01 15.75 15.56
C ALA A 5 16.89 14.72 15.31
N ARG A 6 15.64 15.18 15.24
CA ARG A 6 14.49 14.32 14.93
C ARG A 6 14.56 13.76 13.51
N ARG A 7 15.00 14.56 12.53
CA ARG A 7 15.24 14.08 11.16
C ARG A 7 16.29 12.96 11.14
N ARG A 8 17.40 13.12 11.86
CA ARG A 8 18.46 12.09 11.93
C ARG A 8 17.98 10.80 12.61
N ALA A 9 17.21 10.92 13.70
CA ALA A 9 16.63 9.75 14.36
C ALA A 9 15.73 8.96 13.39
N VAL A 10 14.83 9.65 12.69
CA VAL A 10 13.96 9.02 11.67
C VAL A 10 14.78 8.35 10.57
N LEU A 11 15.81 9.02 10.03
CA LEU A 11 16.67 8.40 9.00
C LEU A 11 17.37 7.15 9.52
N ARG A 12 17.87 7.16 10.77
CA ARG A 12 18.46 5.97 11.41
C ARG A 12 17.48 4.83 11.56
N ASP A 13 16.25 5.11 12.00
CA ASP A 13 15.22 4.09 12.17
C ASP A 13 14.90 3.38 10.84
N TYR A 14 15.05 4.09 9.71
CA TYR A 14 14.89 3.53 8.37
C TYR A 14 16.21 3.05 7.74
N GLY A 15 17.35 3.12 8.44
CA GLY A 15 18.68 2.79 7.89
C GLY A 15 19.06 3.64 6.68
N LEU A 16 18.65 4.91 6.68
CA LEU A 16 18.92 5.94 5.65
C LEU A 16 19.88 7.02 6.17
N ASP A 17 20.59 6.74 7.25
CA ASP A 17 21.62 7.62 7.80
C ASP A 17 22.97 7.49 7.09
N HIS A 18 23.06 6.56 6.14
CA HIS A 18 24.18 6.31 5.24
C HIS A 18 23.67 6.10 3.80
N PRO A 19 24.54 6.25 2.78
CA PRO A 19 24.19 5.93 1.41
C PRO A 19 23.86 4.45 1.27
N LEU A 20 22.81 4.14 0.53
CA LEU A 20 22.42 2.77 0.19
C LEU A 20 23.25 2.25 -0.98
N SER A 21 23.49 0.94 -1.01
CA SER A 21 23.93 0.26 -2.23
C SER A 21 22.80 0.24 -3.27
N GLU A 22 23.15 -0.06 -4.52
CA GLU A 22 22.16 -0.19 -5.59
C GLU A 22 21.20 -1.36 -5.31
N GLU A 23 21.74 -2.47 -4.80
CA GLU A 23 20.97 -3.66 -4.41
C GLU A 23 19.98 -3.35 -3.28
N GLU A 24 20.44 -2.69 -2.22
CA GLU A 24 19.59 -2.27 -1.10
C GLU A 24 18.48 -1.31 -1.54
N LEU A 25 18.78 -0.43 -2.49
CA LEU A 25 17.78 0.48 -3.07
C LEU A 25 16.72 -0.30 -3.86
N VAL A 26 17.13 -1.24 -4.71
CA VAL A 26 16.22 -2.07 -5.50
C VAL A 26 15.31 -2.90 -4.60
N GLU A 27 15.86 -3.57 -3.59
CA GLU A 27 15.06 -4.37 -2.64
C GLU A 27 13.99 -3.53 -1.92
N ARG A 28 14.36 -2.32 -1.48
CA ARG A 28 13.43 -1.40 -0.81
C ARG A 28 12.36 -0.87 -1.75
N LEU A 29 12.71 -0.58 -3.02
CA LEU A 29 11.74 -0.14 -4.02
C LEU A 29 10.69 -1.23 -4.26
N VAL A 30 11.10 -2.48 -4.39
CA VAL A 30 10.18 -3.62 -4.57
C VAL A 30 9.25 -3.78 -3.36
N ASP A 31 9.76 -3.66 -2.12
CA ASP A 31 8.90 -3.70 -0.91
C ASP A 31 7.86 -2.57 -0.91
N VAL A 32 8.28 -1.35 -1.26
CA VAL A 32 7.40 -0.19 -1.33
C VAL A 32 6.32 -0.36 -2.40
N GLU A 33 6.67 -0.83 -3.59
CA GLU A 33 5.72 -1.11 -4.68
C GLU A 33 4.68 -2.15 -4.26
N LEU A 34 5.12 -3.24 -3.62
CA LEU A 34 4.22 -4.28 -3.12
C LEU A 34 3.26 -3.75 -2.06
N ARG A 35 3.77 -2.95 -1.11
CA ARG A 35 2.95 -2.33 -0.06
C ARG A 35 1.97 -1.33 -0.63
N LEU A 36 2.38 -0.54 -1.63
CA LEU A 36 1.51 0.40 -2.33
C LEU A 36 0.39 -0.35 -3.04
N SER A 37 0.71 -1.38 -3.81
CA SER A 37 -0.28 -2.21 -4.50
C SER A 37 -1.33 -2.80 -3.53
N ARG A 38 -0.90 -3.27 -2.36
CA ARG A 38 -1.81 -3.74 -1.30
C ARG A 38 -2.71 -2.63 -0.75
N LEU A 39 -2.16 -1.44 -0.52
CA LEU A 39 -2.94 -0.29 -0.06
C LEU A 39 -3.96 0.16 -1.10
N GLU A 40 -3.56 0.20 -2.37
CA GLU A 40 -4.44 0.50 -3.49
C GLU A 40 -5.59 -0.51 -3.61
N ALA A 41 -5.30 -1.81 -3.45
CA ALA A 41 -6.33 -2.85 -3.40
C ALA A 41 -7.33 -2.65 -2.24
N LEU A 42 -6.83 -2.29 -1.06
CA LEU A 42 -7.68 -2.01 0.12
C LEU A 42 -8.55 -0.76 -0.08
N VAL A 43 -8.02 0.29 -0.72
CA VAL A 43 -8.75 1.51 -1.03
C VAL A 43 -9.77 1.26 -2.14
N SER A 44 -9.38 0.53 -3.20
CA SER A 44 -10.26 0.15 -4.31
C SER A 44 -11.42 -0.74 -3.86
N GLY A 45 -11.15 -1.73 -3.00
CA GLY A 45 -12.16 -2.58 -2.38
C GLY A 45 -13.12 -1.82 -1.45
N LYS A 46 -12.66 -0.75 -0.80
CA LYS A 46 -13.52 0.18 -0.02
C LYS A 46 -14.40 1.06 -0.90
N ASN A 47 -13.97 1.35 -2.14
CA ASN A 47 -14.71 2.17 -3.10
C ASN A 47 -15.67 1.35 -3.98
N HIS A 48 -15.61 0.02 -3.94
CA HIS A 48 -16.67 -0.85 -4.46
C HIS A 48 -17.69 -1.12 -3.36
N PRO A 49 -18.92 -0.56 -3.42
CA PRO A 49 -19.95 -1.04 -2.53
C PRO A 49 -20.19 -2.53 -2.85
N VAL A 50 -19.99 -3.39 -1.85
CA VAL A 50 -20.53 -4.76 -1.76
C VAL A 50 -22.07 -4.68 -1.62
N ASN A 51 -22.73 -3.98 -2.54
CA ASN A 51 -24.17 -3.96 -2.70
C ASN A 51 -24.47 -4.35 -4.14
N GLY A 52 -24.30 -5.64 -4.41
CA GLY A 52 -24.56 -6.19 -5.73
C GLY A 52 -24.89 -7.68 -5.80
N PRO A 53 -25.62 -8.33 -4.88
CA PRO A 53 -26.39 -9.51 -5.26
C PRO A 53 -27.79 -9.03 -5.69
N ARG A 54 -27.96 -8.58 -6.94
CA ARG A 54 -29.30 -8.68 -7.56
C ARG A 54 -29.54 -10.15 -7.83
N ARG A 55 -30.12 -10.79 -6.81
CA ARG A 55 -30.88 -12.04 -6.81
C ARG A 55 -31.31 -12.44 -8.23
N PRO A 56 -30.96 -13.66 -8.73
CA PRO A 56 -31.65 -14.20 -9.88
C PRO A 56 -33.10 -14.43 -9.43
N GLN A 57 -34.02 -13.56 -9.87
CA GLN A 57 -35.44 -13.87 -9.75
C GLN A 57 -35.73 -14.98 -10.76
N SER A 58 -35.73 -16.20 -10.23
CA SER A 58 -36.67 -17.27 -10.51
C SER A 58 -37.30 -17.24 -11.90
N ARG A 59 -36.79 -18.12 -12.76
CA ARG A 59 -37.48 -18.78 -13.87
C ARG A 59 -39.00 -18.78 -13.66
N GLY A 60 -39.71 -17.89 -14.36
CA GLY A 60 -41.16 -17.95 -14.49
C GLY A 60 -41.52 -19.16 -15.35
N VAL A 61 -42.18 -20.13 -14.73
CA VAL A 61 -42.90 -21.21 -15.41
C VAL A 61 -44.28 -20.68 -15.76
N ALA A 62 -44.59 -20.61 -17.05
CA ALA A 62 -45.88 -20.94 -17.68
C ALA A 62 -45.72 -20.86 -19.20
#